data_AF-W2ZPA3-F1
#
_entry.id   AF-W2ZPA3-F1
#
_cell.length_a   1.000
_cell.length_b   1.000
_cell.length_c   1.000
_cell.angle_alpha   90.00
_cell.angle_beta   90.00
_cell.angle_gamma   90.00
#
_symmetry.space_group_name_H-M   'P 1'
#
loop_
_entity.id
_entity.type
_entity.pdbx_description
1 polymer ?
#
loop_
_entity_poly.entity_id
_entity_poly.type
_entity_poly.pdbx_seq_one_letter_code
_entity_poly.pdbx_strand_id
1 'polypeptide(L)'
;MALRSSTEMFDEARRIGQQLQVDFDRYDRRQEIFRKKFAAETRKQHQGICDGAVTNSAISSSVAALLFSQHDENSQEKDDDDINSRSNSRRSRGSINAGTARRGVTTDKDKHPDVFRALSSFYNPPDAATDVVCELCFGFRSATMVQPLPTPWIEYCDETTGKHYFYDSSTRQVRWHPPPATDALSVLVFERTNSIYTVCHCIPSNERRRRLMQKFREHAMQMAREEVEKRDRHLRGAFISLAMSLVPFSGEPKQQ
;
A
#
# COMPACT_ATOMS: atom_id res chain seq x y z
N MET A 1 25.55 -16.24 -29.34
CA MET A 1 24.82 -15.91 -28.10
C MET A 1 25.30 -16.88 -27.05
N ALA A 2 26.11 -16.44 -26.09
CA ALA A 2 26.52 -17.29 -24.99
C ALA A 2 25.31 -17.47 -24.06
N LEU A 3 24.83 -18.71 -23.94
CA LEU A 3 23.83 -19.06 -22.94
C LEU A 3 24.47 -18.77 -21.58
N ARG A 4 23.90 -17.83 -20.81
CA ARG A 4 24.29 -17.65 -19.41
C ARG A 4 24.18 -19.01 -18.73
N SER A 5 25.25 -19.40 -18.03
CA SER A 5 25.27 -20.66 -17.31
C SER A 5 24.11 -20.65 -16.32
N SER A 6 23.40 -21.78 -16.20
CA SER A 6 22.30 -21.93 -15.24
C SER A 6 22.73 -21.54 -13.82
N THR A 7 23.99 -21.78 -13.48
CA THR A 7 24.61 -21.39 -12.20
C THR A 7 24.58 -19.88 -11.95
N GLU A 8 24.89 -19.06 -12.96
CA GLU A 8 24.88 -17.59 -12.82
C GLU A 8 23.47 -17.06 -12.56
N MET A 9 22.45 -17.68 -13.15
CA MET A 9 21.05 -17.30 -12.90
C MET A 9 20.62 -17.62 -11.47
N PHE A 10 21.04 -18.76 -10.92
CA PHE A 10 20.75 -19.11 -9.52
C PHE A 10 21.44 -18.17 -8.53
N ASP A 11 22.68 -17.77 -8.80
CA ASP A 11 23.43 -16.83 -7.97
C ASP A 11 22.84 -15.41 -8.04
N GLU A 12 22.36 -14.99 -9.22
CA GLU A 12 21.64 -13.73 -9.37
C GLU A 12 20.29 -13.74 -8.63
N ALA A 13 19.54 -14.84 -8.71
CA ALA A 13 18.29 -15.00 -7.97
C ALA A 13 18.51 -14.96 -6.45
N ARG A 14 19.58 -15.59 -5.94
CA ARG A 14 19.95 -15.51 -4.50
C ARG A 14 20.27 -14.08 -4.08
N ARG A 15 21.03 -13.34 -4.89
CA ARG A 15 21.37 -11.93 -4.60
C ARG A 15 20.13 -11.05 -4.56
N ILE A 16 19.21 -11.22 -5.51
CA ILE A 16 17.94 -10.50 -5.53
C ILE A 16 17.12 -10.84 -4.27
N GLY A 17 17.05 -12.12 -3.90
CA GLY A 17 16.36 -12.56 -2.68
C GLY A 17 16.92 -11.91 -1.41
N GLN A 18 18.25 -11.88 -1.28
CA GLN A 18 18.92 -11.21 -0.15
C GLN A 18 18.65 -9.70 -0.12
N GLN A 19 18.71 -9.04 -1.28
CA GLN A 19 18.43 -7.61 -1.39
C GLN A 19 16.98 -7.28 -0.99
N LEU A 20 16.02 -8.06 -1.47
CA LEU A 20 14.62 -7.90 -1.10
C LEU A 20 14.40 -8.09 0.39
N GLN A 21 15.06 -9.08 1.00
CA GLN A 21 14.98 -9.29 2.45
C GLN A 21 15.44 -8.05 3.23
N VAL A 22 16.59 -7.48 2.84
CA VAL A 22 17.11 -6.24 3.46
C VAL A 22 16.13 -5.07 3.29
N ASP A 23 15.51 -4.95 2.12
CA ASP A 23 14.55 -3.88 1.85
C ASP A 23 13.24 -4.05 2.65
N PHE A 24 12.77 -5.29 2.86
CA PHE A 24 11.65 -5.59 3.75
C PHE A 24 11.99 -5.24 5.20
N ASP A 25 13.15 -5.65 5.70
CA ASP A 25 13.59 -5.33 7.07
C ASP A 25 13.69 -3.80 7.28
N ARG A 26 14.18 -3.07 6.27
CA ARG A 26 14.25 -1.60 6.28
C ARG A 26 12.85 -0.97 6.25
N TYR A 27 11.90 -1.57 5.54
CA TYR A 27 10.51 -1.12 5.54
C TYR A 27 9.86 -1.33 6.91
N ASP A 28 10.02 -2.51 7.50
CA ASP A 28 9.46 -2.84 8.82
C ASP A 28 10.02 -1.93 9.92
N ARG A 29 11.32 -1.63 9.90
CA ARG A 29 11.92 -0.63 10.80
C ARG A 29 11.28 0.75 10.66
N ARG A 30 11.01 1.21 9.43
CA ARG A 30 10.36 2.52 9.21
C ARG A 30 8.91 2.51 9.71
N GLN A 31 8.18 1.41 9.53
CA GLN A 31 6.82 1.25 10.06
C GLN A 31 6.81 1.26 11.59
N GLU A 32 7.78 0.58 12.23
CA GLU A 32 7.88 0.58 13.68
C GLU A 32 8.20 1.98 14.24
N ILE A 33 9.10 2.73 13.60
CA ILE A 33 9.38 4.12 13.96
C ILE A 33 8.11 4.97 13.84
N PHE A 34 7.36 4.82 12.75
CA PHE A 34 6.11 5.55 12.55
C PHE A 34 5.08 5.20 13.64
N ARG A 35 4.89 3.91 13.93
CA ARG A 35 3.97 3.43 14.98
C ARG A 35 4.34 3.97 16.36
N LYS A 36 5.63 3.96 16.71
CA LYS A 36 6.14 4.54 17.97
C LYS A 36 5.91 6.05 18.05
N LYS A 37 6.19 6.79 16.97
CA LYS A 37 5.94 8.25 16.91
C LYS A 37 4.46 8.56 17.04
N PHE A 38 3.61 7.83 16.33
CA PHE A 38 2.17 8.00 16.40
C PHE A 38 1.65 7.77 17.82
N ALA A 39 2.02 6.64 18.44
CA ALA A 39 1.62 6.35 19.82
C ALA A 39 2.13 7.39 20.84
N ALA A 40 3.34 7.92 20.65
CA ALA A 40 3.88 9.00 21.48
C ALA A 40 3.07 10.30 21.32
N GLU A 41 2.69 10.65 20.08
CA GLU A 41 1.89 11.83 19.80
C GLU A 41 0.47 11.72 20.37
N THR A 42 -0.17 10.55 20.22
CA THR A 42 -1.48 10.27 20.83
C THR A 42 -1.41 10.41 22.36
N ARG A 43 -0.37 9.90 23.01
CA ARG A 43 -0.18 10.08 24.47
C ARG A 43 -0.05 11.55 24.87
N LYS A 44 0.71 12.36 24.10
CA LYS A 44 0.84 13.80 24.38
C LYS A 44 -0.50 14.53 24.28
N GLN A 45 -1.32 14.21 23.28
CA GLN A 45 -2.66 14.78 23.15
C GLN A 45 -3.58 14.41 24.33
N HIS A 46 -3.55 13.15 24.78
CA HIS A 46 -4.34 12.75 25.95
C HIS A 46 -3.85 13.37 27.26
N GLN A 47 -2.54 13.55 27.43
CA GLN A 47 -1.97 14.17 28.64
C GLN A 47 -2.33 15.65 28.75
N GLY A 48 -2.35 16.40 27.64
CA GLY A 48 -2.77 17.79 27.62
C GLY A 48 -4.24 18.03 27.99
N ILE A 49 -5.10 17.02 27.83
CA ILE A 49 -6.52 17.10 28.21
C ILE A 49 -6.71 16.90 29.72
N CYS A 50 -5.87 16.10 30.37
CA CYS A 50 -5.97 15.85 31.81
C CYS A 50 -5.35 16.98 32.65
N ASP A 51 -4.27 17.62 32.18
CA ASP A 51 -3.63 18.72 32.92
C ASP A 51 -4.41 20.04 32.84
N GLY A 52 -5.31 20.19 31.85
CA GLY A 52 -6.19 21.36 31.72
C GLY A 52 -7.43 21.36 32.64
N ALA A 53 -7.70 20.27 33.36
CA ALA A 53 -8.90 20.13 34.18
C ALA A 53 -8.71 20.55 35.65
N VAL A 54 -7.50 20.90 36.09
CA VAL A 54 -7.21 21.15 37.53
C VAL A 54 -7.34 22.62 37.94
N THR A 55 -7.49 23.58 37.02
CA THR A 55 -7.59 25.00 37.41
C THR A 55 -9.00 25.60 37.41
N ASN A 56 -10.05 24.86 37.05
CA ASN A 56 -11.42 25.37 37.10
C ASN A 56 -12.43 24.25 37.38
N SER A 57 -12.67 23.93 38.65
CA SER A 57 -13.99 23.58 39.19
C SER A 57 -13.87 23.11 40.63
N ALA A 58 -13.88 24.07 41.56
CA ALA A 58 -14.67 23.85 42.76
C ALA A 58 -16.14 24.02 42.36
N ILE A 59 -16.95 22.98 42.60
CA ILE A 59 -18.42 22.89 42.69
C ILE A 59 -18.99 21.74 41.82
N SER A 60 -19.62 20.80 42.52
CA SER A 60 -20.57 19.77 42.05
C SER A 60 -19.94 18.52 41.43
N SER A 61 -19.60 17.49 42.21
CA SER A 61 -20.49 16.44 42.75
C SER A 61 -21.11 15.50 41.71
N SER A 62 -20.70 14.23 41.84
CA SER A 62 -21.50 13.00 41.66
C SER A 62 -21.35 12.19 40.36
N VAL A 63 -20.99 10.92 40.60
CA VAL A 63 -21.16 9.69 39.79
C VAL A 63 -20.21 9.45 38.60
N ALA A 64 -19.16 8.66 38.84
CA ALA A 64 -18.97 7.32 38.24
C ALA A 64 -17.50 6.89 38.33
N ALA A 65 -17.13 6.28 39.45
CA ALA A 65 -15.99 5.40 39.53
C ALA A 65 -16.42 4.00 39.08
N LEU A 66 -15.65 3.35 38.20
CA LEU A 66 -15.22 1.95 38.33
C LEU A 66 -14.53 1.43 37.06
N LEU A 67 -13.41 0.71 37.30
CA LEU A 67 -12.71 -0.24 36.42
C LEU A 67 -11.77 0.37 35.37
N PHE A 68 -10.46 0.42 35.66
CA PHE A 68 -9.51 -0.69 35.48
C PHE A 68 -8.14 -0.30 36.06
N SER A 69 -7.58 -1.16 36.91
CA SER A 69 -6.18 -1.12 37.35
C SER A 69 -5.67 -2.55 37.51
N GLN A 70 -4.36 -2.68 37.30
CA GLN A 70 -3.47 -3.84 37.49
C GLN A 70 -3.39 -4.76 36.25
N HIS A 71 -2.22 -5.09 35.68
CA HIS A 71 -0.89 -5.28 36.27
C HIS A 71 0.27 -4.77 35.38
N ASP A 72 1.25 -4.14 36.02
CA ASP A 72 2.68 -4.12 35.63
C ASP A 72 3.27 -5.53 35.78
N GLU A 73 4.18 -5.92 34.88
CA GLU A 73 5.48 -6.54 35.23
C GLU A 73 6.49 -6.39 34.07
N ASN A 74 7.53 -5.59 34.33
CA ASN A 74 8.94 -5.99 34.26
C ASN A 74 9.50 -6.55 32.94
N SER A 75 10.32 -5.76 32.24
CA SER A 75 11.55 -6.25 31.57
C SER A 75 12.45 -5.08 31.18
N GLN A 76 13.63 -5.08 31.81
CA GLN A 76 14.71 -4.12 31.74
C GLN A 76 15.89 -4.79 31.04
N GLU A 77 16.19 -4.39 29.80
CA GLU A 77 17.43 -4.73 29.06
C GLU A 77 17.90 -3.40 28.45
N LYS A 78 18.85 -2.68 29.07
CA LYS A 78 20.29 -2.90 29.23
C LYS A 78 21.06 -2.88 27.89
N ASP A 79 21.92 -1.87 27.82
CA ASP A 79 22.78 -1.44 26.73
C ASP A 79 23.68 -2.55 26.16
N ASP A 80 24.13 -2.38 24.91
CA ASP A 80 25.56 -2.45 24.58
C ASP A 80 25.85 -1.76 23.22
N ASP A 81 26.91 -0.96 23.24
CA ASP A 81 27.57 -0.25 22.15
C ASP A 81 28.22 -1.21 21.13
N ASP A 82 28.34 -0.79 19.86
CA ASP A 82 29.61 -1.01 19.11
C ASP A 82 29.74 -0.20 17.79
N ILE A 83 30.62 0.79 17.84
CA ILE A 83 31.81 1.01 17.00
C ILE A 83 31.70 0.89 15.46
N ASN A 84 31.75 2.06 14.82
CA ASN A 84 32.75 2.51 13.83
C ASN A 84 33.33 1.47 12.84
N SER A 85 33.08 1.66 11.54
CA SER A 85 34.10 1.46 10.50
C SER A 85 33.76 2.20 9.21
N ARG A 86 34.43 3.36 9.07
CA ARG A 86 34.74 3.99 7.79
C ARG A 86 35.55 3.04 6.92
N SER A 87 35.18 2.90 5.65
CA SER A 87 36.12 2.53 4.60
C SER A 87 35.84 3.29 3.31
N ASN A 88 36.70 4.28 3.09
CA ASN A 88 36.99 4.89 1.79
C ASN A 88 37.46 3.81 0.81
N SER A 89 36.81 3.69 -0.34
CA SER A 89 37.39 3.04 -1.53
C SER A 89 37.22 3.96 -2.74
N ARG A 90 38.24 4.79 -2.94
CA ARG A 90 38.61 5.37 -4.24
C ARG A 90 39.16 4.25 -5.13
N ARG A 91 38.62 4.11 -6.35
CA ARG A 91 39.20 3.55 -7.59
C ARG A 91 38.04 3.34 -8.57
N SER A 92 38.12 3.50 -9.87
CA SER A 92 39.09 4.07 -10.79
C SER A 92 38.30 4.24 -12.10
N ARG A 93 38.58 5.31 -12.84
CA ARG A 93 38.07 5.51 -14.20
C ARG A 93 38.47 4.31 -15.07
N GLY A 94 37.48 3.72 -15.73
CA GLY A 94 37.64 2.75 -16.80
C GLY A 94 36.55 2.98 -17.83
N SER A 95 36.79 3.93 -18.73
CA SER A 95 35.98 4.16 -19.92
C SER A 95 36.23 3.00 -20.88
N ILE A 96 35.20 2.20 -21.14
CA ILE A 96 35.21 1.25 -22.26
C ILE A 96 33.88 1.45 -23.00
N ASN A 97 33.96 2.22 -24.08
CA ASN A 97 32.96 2.24 -25.13
C ASN A 97 32.94 0.86 -25.80
N ALA A 98 31.90 0.07 -25.53
CA ALA A 98 31.55 -1.09 -26.34
C ALA A 98 30.11 -0.91 -26.81
N GLY A 99 29.96 -0.61 -28.11
CA GLY A 99 28.68 -0.55 -28.79
C GLY A 99 28.04 -1.93 -28.87
N THR A 100 27.33 -2.33 -27.82
CA THR A 100 26.41 -3.46 -27.87
C THR A 100 25.04 -2.95 -28.30
N ALA A 101 24.63 -3.35 -29.50
CA ALA A 101 23.25 -3.27 -29.96
C ALA A 101 22.34 -3.90 -28.91
N ARG A 102 21.66 -3.05 -28.13
CA ARG A 102 20.66 -3.45 -27.14
C ARG A 102 19.49 -4.07 -27.92
N ARG A 103 19.45 -5.40 -28.00
CA ARG A 103 18.18 -6.10 -28.26
C ARG A 103 17.23 -5.68 -27.14
N GLY A 104 16.21 -4.91 -27.49
CA GLY A 104 15.15 -4.54 -26.57
C GLY A 104 14.54 -5.81 -26.00
N VAL A 105 14.85 -6.13 -24.75
CA VAL A 105 14.09 -7.07 -23.95
C VAL A 105 12.76 -6.36 -23.73
N THR A 106 11.74 -6.77 -24.48
CA THR A 106 10.36 -6.38 -24.21
C THR A 106 10.05 -6.92 -22.83
N THR A 107 10.06 -6.04 -21.85
CA THR A 107 9.68 -6.40 -20.49
C THR A 107 8.23 -6.87 -20.53
N ASP A 108 7.83 -7.85 -19.71
CA ASP A 108 6.44 -8.37 -19.69
C ASP A 108 5.36 -7.28 -19.51
N LYS A 109 5.74 -6.06 -19.09
CA LYS A 109 4.90 -4.86 -19.14
C LYS A 109 4.24 -4.61 -20.50
N ASP A 110 4.94 -4.91 -21.60
CA ASP A 110 4.43 -4.64 -22.96
C ASP A 110 3.35 -5.65 -23.39
N LYS A 111 3.29 -6.82 -22.75
CA LYS A 111 2.33 -7.88 -23.12
C LYS A 111 0.94 -7.68 -22.52
N HIS A 112 0.85 -6.98 -21.38
CA HIS A 112 -0.41 -6.75 -20.67
C HIS A 112 -0.52 -5.30 -20.19
N PRO A 113 -0.63 -4.32 -21.11
CA PRO A 113 -0.76 -2.91 -20.76
C PRO A 113 -2.00 -2.64 -19.90
N ASP A 114 -3.09 -3.37 -20.12
CA ASP A 114 -4.36 -3.18 -19.40
C ASP A 114 -4.27 -3.60 -17.93
N VAL A 115 -3.54 -4.69 -17.64
CA VAL A 115 -3.32 -5.16 -16.27
C VAL A 115 -2.44 -4.17 -15.52
N PHE A 116 -1.36 -3.68 -16.14
CA PHE A 116 -0.51 -2.66 -15.53
C PHE A 116 -1.23 -1.32 -15.35
N ARG A 117 -2.13 -0.94 -16.26
CA ARG A 117 -2.95 0.27 -16.12
C ARG A 117 -3.99 0.13 -15.01
N ALA A 118 -4.60 -1.04 -14.85
CA ALA A 118 -5.49 -1.31 -13.73
C ALA A 118 -4.72 -1.31 -12.39
N LEU A 119 -3.53 -1.89 -12.37
CA LEU A 119 -2.67 -1.99 -11.19
C LEU A 119 -1.91 -0.69 -10.86
N SER A 120 -1.71 0.24 -11.79
CA SER A 120 -0.94 1.46 -11.53
C SER A 120 -1.58 2.33 -10.43
N SER A 121 -2.91 2.36 -10.38
CA SER A 121 -3.69 2.97 -9.29
C SER A 121 -3.39 2.38 -7.91
N PHE A 122 -2.84 1.16 -7.85
CA PHE A 122 -2.42 0.46 -6.64
C PHE A 122 -0.94 0.61 -6.29
N TYR A 123 -0.10 1.21 -7.13
CA TYR A 123 1.35 1.29 -6.88
C TYR A 123 1.95 2.68 -7.05
N ASN A 124 1.22 3.64 -7.65
CA ASN A 124 1.67 5.02 -7.62
C ASN A 124 1.58 5.53 -6.17
N PRO A 125 2.72 5.93 -5.55
CA PRO A 125 2.65 6.69 -4.30
C PRO A 125 1.83 7.94 -4.62
N PRO A 126 0.85 8.29 -3.77
CA PRO A 126 0.08 9.49 -4.00
C PRO A 126 1.04 10.67 -4.10
N ASP A 127 1.10 11.26 -5.29
CA ASP A 127 1.74 12.55 -5.44
C ASP A 127 0.83 13.57 -4.74
N ALA A 128 1.38 14.50 -3.96
CA ALA A 128 0.63 15.27 -2.97
C ALA A 128 -0.59 16.05 -3.52
N ALA A 129 -0.62 16.36 -4.82
CA ALA A 129 -1.75 17.01 -5.49
C ALA A 129 -2.90 16.03 -5.84
N THR A 130 -2.58 14.75 -6.08
CA THR A 130 -3.58 13.71 -6.35
C THR A 130 -4.29 13.23 -5.10
N ASP A 131 -3.87 13.65 -3.90
CA ASP A 131 -4.47 13.21 -2.64
C ASP A 131 -5.86 13.81 -2.38
N VAL A 132 -6.17 14.97 -2.96
CA VAL A 132 -7.42 15.68 -2.64
C VAL A 132 -8.56 15.29 -3.56
N VAL A 133 -8.31 15.24 -4.87
CA VAL A 133 -9.33 14.97 -5.91
C VAL A 133 -8.95 13.73 -6.73
N CYS A 134 -9.95 12.94 -7.12
CA CYS A 134 -9.75 11.77 -7.97
C CYS A 134 -9.62 12.18 -9.44
N GLU A 135 -8.59 11.73 -10.14
CA GLU A 135 -8.40 12.04 -11.56
C GLU A 135 -9.42 11.35 -12.49
N LEU A 136 -10.06 10.28 -12.01
CA LEU A 136 -11.02 9.49 -12.80
C LEU A 136 -12.42 10.10 -12.77
N CYS A 137 -12.94 10.42 -11.57
CA CYS A 137 -14.30 10.94 -11.40
C CYS A 137 -14.35 12.39 -10.92
N PHE A 138 -13.21 13.04 -10.69
CA PHE A 138 -13.11 14.41 -10.19
C PHE A 138 -13.80 14.67 -8.84
N GLY A 139 -14.17 13.63 -8.09
CA GLY A 139 -14.71 13.75 -6.74
C GLY A 139 -13.60 13.85 -5.69
N PHE A 140 -13.93 14.43 -4.52
CA PHE A 140 -13.03 14.48 -3.37
C PHE A 140 -12.71 13.08 -2.86
N ARG A 141 -11.45 12.78 -2.56
CA ARG A 141 -11.06 11.43 -2.11
C ARG A 141 -11.53 11.08 -0.70
N SER A 142 -11.91 12.08 0.09
CA SER A 142 -12.45 11.93 1.43
C SER A 142 -13.46 13.03 1.70
N ALA A 143 -14.54 12.70 2.43
CA ALA A 143 -15.53 13.68 2.88
C ALA A 143 -14.90 14.78 3.76
N THR A 144 -13.83 14.45 4.49
CA THR A 144 -13.10 15.41 5.35
C THR A 144 -12.35 16.49 4.58
N MET A 145 -12.11 16.29 3.28
CA MET A 145 -11.44 17.28 2.43
C MET A 145 -12.41 18.29 1.83
N VAL A 146 -13.72 18.03 1.94
CA VAL A 146 -14.74 18.91 1.39
C VAL A 146 -14.87 20.14 2.28
N GLN A 147 -14.63 21.31 1.71
CA GLN A 147 -14.83 22.57 2.41
C GLN A 147 -16.31 22.97 2.37
N PRO A 148 -16.89 23.42 3.49
CA PRO A 148 -18.26 23.90 3.51
C PRO A 148 -18.39 25.17 2.66
N LEU A 149 -19.60 25.38 2.12
CA LEU A 149 -19.93 26.64 1.45
C LEU A 149 -19.76 27.84 2.37
N PRO A 150 -19.43 29.01 1.83
CA PRO A 150 -19.47 30.25 2.59
C PRO A 150 -20.90 30.48 3.10
N THR A 151 -21.06 30.68 4.41
CA THR A 151 -22.35 31.09 5.00
C THR A 151 -22.77 32.41 4.34
N PRO A 152 -24.03 32.56 3.88
CA PRO A 152 -25.23 31.77 4.22
C PRO A 152 -25.71 30.80 3.11
N TRP A 153 -24.82 30.38 2.21
CA TRP A 153 -25.14 29.56 1.05
C TRP A 153 -25.32 28.08 1.40
N ILE A 154 -26.33 27.45 0.79
CA ILE A 154 -26.63 26.02 0.92
C ILE A 154 -26.82 25.45 -0.48
N GLU A 155 -26.27 24.25 -0.74
CA GLU A 155 -26.50 23.52 -1.99
C GLU A 155 -27.76 22.66 -1.88
N TYR A 156 -28.56 22.67 -2.93
CA TYR A 156 -29.74 21.82 -3.11
C TYR A 156 -29.65 21.11 -4.46
N CYS A 157 -30.32 19.96 -4.58
CA CYS A 157 -30.52 19.28 -5.85
C CYS A 157 -31.96 19.52 -6.31
N ASP A 158 -32.13 19.96 -7.56
CA ASP A 158 -33.42 20.04 -8.20
C ASP A 158 -33.83 18.64 -8.69
N GLU A 159 -34.88 18.07 -8.11
CA GLU A 159 -35.39 16.74 -8.44
C GLU A 159 -35.86 16.62 -9.89
N THR A 160 -36.26 17.74 -10.52
CA THR A 160 -36.80 17.71 -11.89
C THR A 160 -35.69 17.64 -12.94
N THR A 161 -34.59 18.36 -12.72
CA THR A 161 -33.46 18.42 -13.66
C THR A 161 -32.27 17.56 -13.24
N GLY A 162 -32.22 17.11 -11.99
CA GLY A 162 -31.07 16.47 -11.37
C GLY A 162 -29.87 17.41 -11.22
N LYS A 163 -30.05 18.73 -11.37
CA LYS A 163 -28.97 19.71 -11.27
C LYS A 163 -28.91 20.33 -9.89
N HIS A 164 -27.70 20.63 -9.45
CA HIS A 164 -27.52 21.32 -8.19
C HIS A 164 -27.60 22.83 -8.36
N TYR A 165 -28.19 23.49 -7.38
CA TYR A 165 -28.28 24.94 -7.27
C TYR A 165 -27.91 25.38 -5.85
N PHE A 166 -27.53 26.64 -5.73
CA PHE A 166 -27.09 27.27 -4.49
C PHE A 166 -28.12 28.30 -4.07
N TYR A 167 -28.59 28.20 -2.82
CA TYR A 167 -29.55 29.11 -2.23
C TYR A 167 -28.91 29.90 -1.11
N ASP A 168 -29.03 31.23 -1.18
CA ASP A 168 -28.65 32.16 -0.12
C ASP A 168 -29.84 32.30 0.85
N SER A 169 -29.68 31.77 2.06
CA SER A 169 -30.75 31.81 3.07
C SER A 169 -31.03 33.22 3.62
N SER A 170 -30.09 34.16 3.49
CA SER A 170 -30.24 35.53 3.97
C SER A 170 -30.98 36.41 2.98
N THR A 171 -30.62 36.35 1.69
CA THR A 171 -31.19 37.22 0.64
C THR A 171 -32.28 36.53 -0.16
N ARG A 172 -32.52 35.24 0.07
CA ARG A 172 -33.43 34.38 -0.71
C ARG A 172 -33.09 34.33 -2.20
N GLN A 173 -31.81 34.44 -2.54
CA GLN A 173 -31.34 34.35 -3.93
C GLN A 173 -30.98 32.92 -4.29
N VAL A 174 -31.26 32.53 -5.54
CA VAL A 174 -30.86 31.24 -6.11
C VAL A 174 -29.82 31.46 -7.19
N ARG A 175 -28.79 30.62 -7.23
CA ARG A 175 -27.74 30.62 -8.25
C ARG A 175 -27.48 29.20 -8.73
N TRP A 176 -27.18 29.06 -10.02
CA TRP A 176 -26.81 27.78 -10.63
C TRP A 176 -25.30 27.51 -10.65
N HIS A 177 -24.51 28.48 -10.22
CA HIS A 177 -23.05 28.38 -10.11
C HIS A 177 -22.62 28.64 -8.67
N PRO A 178 -21.50 28.05 -8.22
CA PRO A 178 -20.99 28.27 -6.87
C PRO A 178 -20.76 29.76 -6.58
N PRO A 179 -21.02 30.23 -5.35
CA PRO A 179 -20.81 31.62 -4.98
C PRO A 179 -19.32 32.01 -5.05
N PRO A 180 -18.97 33.31 -5.23
CA PRO A 180 -17.60 33.75 -5.51
C PRO A 180 -16.57 33.44 -4.43
N ALA A 181 -17.00 33.21 -3.18
CA ALA A 181 -16.14 32.89 -2.05
C ALA A 181 -16.00 31.37 -1.80
N THR A 182 -16.43 30.54 -2.77
CA THR A 182 -16.25 29.08 -2.70
C THR A 182 -14.80 28.71 -2.94
N ASP A 183 -14.32 27.69 -2.24
CA ASP A 183 -12.98 27.15 -2.45
C ASP A 183 -12.75 26.71 -3.92
N ALA A 184 -11.55 26.97 -4.43
CA ALA A 184 -11.22 26.71 -5.84
C ALA A 184 -11.31 25.21 -6.19
N LEU A 185 -10.99 24.31 -5.26
CA LEU A 185 -11.12 22.87 -5.51
C LEU A 185 -12.59 22.48 -5.59
N SER A 186 -13.43 22.99 -4.69
CA SER A 186 -14.89 22.76 -4.75
C SER A 186 -15.49 23.23 -6.08
N VAL A 187 -15.06 24.38 -6.60
CA VAL A 187 -15.48 24.87 -7.93
C VAL A 187 -15.06 23.89 -9.04
N LEU A 188 -13.82 23.42 -9.03
CA LEU A 188 -13.33 22.44 -10.00
C LEU A 188 -14.10 21.11 -9.94
N VAL A 189 -14.46 20.64 -8.75
CA VAL A 189 -15.29 19.44 -8.57
C VAL A 189 -16.68 19.69 -9.17
N PHE A 190 -17.32 20.81 -8.84
CA PHE A 190 -18.64 21.17 -9.35
C PHE A 190 -18.70 21.21 -10.89
N GLU A 191 -17.71 21.78 -11.56
CA GLU A 191 -17.67 21.84 -13.03
C GLU A 191 -17.70 20.45 -13.69
N ARG A 192 -17.25 19.41 -12.99
CA ARG A 192 -17.18 18.04 -13.51
C ARG A 192 -18.29 17.13 -13.01
N THR A 193 -18.69 17.28 -11.75
CA THR A 193 -19.64 16.36 -11.09
C THR A 193 -21.00 17.00 -10.85
N ASN A 194 -21.14 18.30 -11.13
CA ASN A 194 -22.34 19.09 -10.88
C ASN A 194 -22.73 19.21 -9.40
N SER A 195 -21.81 18.90 -8.46
CA SER A 195 -22.01 19.11 -7.02
C SER A 195 -20.68 19.33 -6.32
N ILE A 196 -20.60 20.34 -5.44
CA ILE A 196 -19.36 20.63 -4.68
C ILE A 196 -19.10 19.62 -3.55
N TYR A 197 -20.09 18.79 -3.18
CA TYR A 197 -19.95 17.77 -2.12
C TYR A 197 -19.65 16.36 -2.67
N THR A 198 -19.32 16.23 -3.96
CA THR A 198 -19.13 14.91 -4.56
C THR A 198 -17.89 14.22 -4.00
N VAL A 199 -18.09 13.08 -3.34
CA VAL A 199 -17.00 12.21 -2.86
C VAL A 199 -16.72 11.12 -3.90
N CYS A 200 -15.44 10.85 -4.15
CA CYS A 200 -14.96 9.82 -5.04
C CYS A 200 -15.35 8.43 -4.55
N HIS A 201 -15.88 7.62 -5.46
CA HIS A 201 -16.17 6.19 -5.24
C HIS A 201 -15.24 5.27 -6.05
N CYS A 202 -14.34 5.82 -6.86
CA CYS A 202 -13.44 5.06 -7.74
C CYS A 202 -12.33 4.34 -6.98
N ILE A 203 -11.90 4.86 -5.83
CA ILE A 203 -10.82 4.26 -5.06
C ILE A 203 -11.46 3.31 -4.04
N PRO A 204 -11.18 2.00 -4.10
CA PRO A 204 -11.58 1.11 -3.02
C PRO A 204 -10.96 1.66 -1.73
N SER A 205 -11.77 1.75 -0.66
CA SER A 205 -11.29 2.26 0.63
C SER A 205 -9.93 1.64 0.99
N ASN A 206 -9.06 2.38 1.68
CA ASN A 206 -7.71 1.90 2.03
C ASN A 206 -7.76 0.49 2.64
N GLU A 207 -8.77 0.23 3.47
CA GLU A 207 -9.04 -1.09 4.02
C GLU A 207 -9.45 -2.14 2.98
N ARG A 208 -10.35 -1.82 2.05
CA ARG A 208 -10.69 -2.71 0.92
C ARG A 208 -9.47 -3.00 0.05
N ARG A 209 -8.60 -2.02 -0.20
CA ARG A 209 -7.33 -2.18 -0.91
C ARG A 209 -6.37 -3.12 -0.17
N ARG A 210 -6.22 -2.97 1.15
CA ARG A 210 -5.40 -3.90 1.97
C ARG A 210 -5.93 -5.32 1.90
N ARG A 211 -7.24 -5.52 2.07
CA ARG A 211 -7.86 -6.85 1.98
C ARG A 211 -7.67 -7.47 0.59
N LEU A 212 -7.77 -6.66 -0.47
CA LEU A 212 -7.54 -7.12 -1.84
C LEU A 212 -6.08 -7.55 -2.05
N MET A 213 -5.12 -6.74 -1.58
CA MET A 213 -3.70 -7.08 -1.67
C MET A 213 -3.33 -8.30 -0.84
N GLN A 214 -3.95 -8.47 0.31
CA GLN A 214 -3.81 -9.68 1.12
C GLN A 214 -4.32 -10.92 0.37
N LYS A 215 -5.50 -10.86 -0.24
CA LYS A 215 -6.03 -11.97 -1.06
C LYS A 215 -5.14 -12.27 -2.26
N PHE A 216 -4.62 -11.25 -2.94
CA PHE A 216 -3.66 -11.47 -4.03
C PHE A 216 -2.37 -12.15 -3.54
N ARG A 217 -1.84 -11.75 -2.39
CA ARG A 217 -0.67 -12.38 -1.76
C ARG A 217 -0.95 -13.85 -1.41
N GLU A 218 -2.10 -14.13 -0.79
CA GLU A 218 -2.53 -15.49 -0.44
C GLU A 218 -2.65 -16.37 -1.69
N HIS A 219 -3.31 -15.88 -2.74
CA HIS A 219 -3.44 -16.59 -4.01
C HIS A 219 -2.09 -16.85 -4.68
N ALA A 220 -1.18 -15.87 -4.69
CA ALA A 220 0.16 -16.03 -5.22
C ALA A 220 0.95 -17.10 -4.45
N MET A 221 0.85 -17.13 -3.11
CA MET A 221 1.47 -18.17 -2.30
C MET A 221 0.85 -19.56 -2.55
N GLN A 222 -0.46 -19.63 -2.76
CA GLN A 222 -1.13 -20.88 -3.10
C GLN A 222 -0.64 -21.42 -4.45
N MET A 223 -0.61 -20.59 -5.50
CA MET A 223 -0.08 -21.02 -6.81
C MET A 223 1.37 -21.47 -6.73
N ALA A 224 2.21 -20.79 -5.93
CA ALA A 224 3.59 -21.21 -5.72
C ALA A 224 3.68 -22.59 -5.06
N ARG A 225 2.83 -22.90 -4.08
CA ARG A 225 2.77 -24.23 -3.44
C ARG A 225 2.33 -25.31 -4.43
N GLU A 226 1.28 -25.04 -5.20
CA GLU A 226 0.78 -25.98 -6.22
C GLU A 226 1.84 -26.28 -7.28
N GLU A 227 2.61 -25.27 -7.71
CA GLU A 227 3.70 -25.44 -8.66
C GLU A 227 4.85 -26.30 -8.10
N VAL A 228 5.21 -26.09 -6.83
CA VAL A 228 6.20 -26.93 -6.12
C VAL A 228 5.71 -28.38 -6.02
N GLU A 229 4.44 -28.60 -5.68
CA GLU A 229 3.86 -29.93 -5.58
C GLU A 229 3.79 -30.66 -6.93
N LYS A 230 3.45 -29.94 -8.01
CA LYS A 230 3.50 -30.49 -9.38
C LYS A 230 4.91 -30.92 -9.75
N ARG A 231 5.92 -30.10 -9.43
CA ARG A 231 7.33 -30.42 -9.65
C ARG A 231 7.77 -31.64 -8.86
N ASP A 232 7.39 -31.74 -7.59
CA ASP A 232 7.70 -32.91 -6.74
C ASP A 232 7.09 -34.19 -7.31
N ARG A 233 5.80 -34.16 -7.71
CA ARG A 233 5.14 -35.29 -8.37
C ARG A 233 5.85 -35.70 -9.66
N HIS A 234 6.27 -34.74 -10.47
CA HIS A 234 7.00 -35.01 -11.70
C HIS A 234 8.37 -35.68 -11.43
N LEU A 235 9.13 -35.17 -10.46
CA LEU A 235 10.42 -35.74 -10.06
C LEU A 235 10.27 -37.15 -9.48
N ARG A 236 9.26 -37.39 -8.64
CA ARG A 236 8.97 -38.73 -8.11
C ARG A 236 8.62 -39.71 -9.23
N GLY A 237 7.79 -39.30 -10.19
CA GLY A 237 7.43 -40.11 -11.35
C GLY A 237 8.66 -40.47 -12.20
N ALA A 238 9.53 -39.49 -12.46
CA ALA A 238 10.78 -39.71 -13.19
C ALA A 238 11.72 -40.66 -12.44
N PHE A 239 11.86 -40.50 -11.12
CA PHE A 239 12.69 -41.38 -10.29
C PHE A 239 12.18 -42.82 -10.27
N ILE A 240 10.87 -43.04 -10.13
CA ILE A 240 10.26 -44.37 -10.19
C ILE A 240 10.49 -45.01 -11.56
N SER A 241 10.30 -44.24 -12.65
CA SER A 241 10.53 -44.73 -14.01
C SER A 241 11.98 -45.15 -14.24
N LEU A 242 12.95 -44.41 -13.70
CA LEU A 242 14.37 -44.78 -13.74
C LEU A 242 14.68 -45.99 -12.86
N ALA A 243 14.09 -46.09 -11.67
CA ALA A 243 14.28 -47.25 -10.80
C ALA A 243 13.77 -48.54 -11.47
N MET A 244 12.62 -48.50 -12.14
CA MET A 244 12.04 -49.65 -12.84
C MET A 244 12.85 -50.07 -14.07
N SER A 245 13.56 -49.16 -14.74
CA SER A 245 14.43 -49.52 -15.86
C SER A 245 15.76 -50.16 -15.42
N LEU A 246 16.18 -49.90 -14.18
CA LEU A 246 17.41 -50.45 -13.61
C LEU A 246 17.24 -51.81 -12.94
N VAL A 247 16.01 -52.26 -12.64
CA VAL A 247 15.77 -53.62 -12.12
C VAL A 247 15.97 -54.61 -13.27
N PRO A 248 17.06 -55.41 -13.27
CA PRO A 248 17.26 -56.39 -14.33
C PRO A 248 16.13 -57.43 -14.25
N PHE A 249 15.49 -57.67 -15.40
CA PHE A 249 14.49 -58.72 -15.54
C PHE A 249 15.17 -60.07 -15.31
N SER A 250 15.19 -60.55 -14.07
CA SER A 250 15.59 -61.91 -13.72
C SER A 250 14.45 -62.85 -14.10
N GLY A 251 14.16 -62.93 -15.40
CA GLY A 251 13.36 -64.00 -15.97
C GLY A 251 14.22 -65.24 -16.01
N GLU A 252 14.11 -66.10 -15.00
CA GLU A 252 14.61 -67.46 -15.12
C GLU A 252 13.84 -68.19 -16.23
N PRO A 253 14.52 -68.71 -17.27
CA PRO A 253 13.87 -69.62 -18.20
C PRO A 253 13.66 -70.95 -17.49
N LYS A 254 12.42 -71.25 -17.08
CA LYS A 254 12.03 -72.63 -16.77
C LYS A 254 12.05 -73.44 -18.06
N GLN A 255 13.15 -74.16 -18.28
CA GLN A 255 13.21 -75.26 -19.23
C GLN A 255 12.33 -76.40 -18.69
N GLN A 256 11.33 -76.79 -19.47
CA GLN A 256 10.64 -78.08 -19.39
C GLN A 256 10.49 -78.63 -20.79
#